data_AF-A0AA88SMH3-F1
#
_entry.id   AF-A0AA88SMH3-F1
#
_cell.length_a   1.000
_cell.length_b   1.000
_cell.length_c   1.000
_cell.angle_alpha   90.00
_cell.angle_beta   90.00
_cell.angle_gamma   90.00
#
_symmetry.space_group_name_H-M   'P 1'
#
loop_
_entity.id
_entity.type
_entity.pdbx_description
1 polymer ?
#
loop_
_entity_poly.entity_id
_entity_poly.type
_entity_poly.pdbx_seq_one_letter_code
_entity_poly.pdbx_strand_id
1 'polypeptide(L)'
;MDVRAVLEFATLTRGLSLFLQAVLNAAIPDHEADAFVPPRTEEPLYLDSTVEWLFGGLSHWDAEHFLFIAERGYLYEHNFAFFPLFRCPPRPGRDAALAPE
;
A
#
# COMPACT_ATOMS: atom_id res chain seq x y z
N MET A 1 -3.18 -22.85 -24.48
CA MET A 1 -3.54 -21.46 -24.12
C MET A 1 -2.54 -20.54 -24.78
N ASP A 2 -3.01 -19.57 -25.56
CA ASP A 2 -2.12 -18.64 -26.25
C ASP A 2 -1.56 -17.61 -25.27
N VAL A 3 -0.29 -17.79 -24.90
CA VAL A 3 0.42 -16.89 -23.96
C VAL A 3 0.40 -15.45 -24.45
N ARG A 4 0.47 -15.24 -25.78
CA ARG A 4 0.41 -13.90 -26.39
C ARG A 4 -0.94 -13.22 -26.17
N ALA A 5 -2.04 -13.95 -26.34
CA ALA A 5 -3.38 -13.42 -26.06
C ALA A 5 -3.56 -13.08 -24.58
N VAL A 6 -3.00 -13.92 -23.69
CA VAL A 6 -3.01 -13.66 -22.23
C VAL A 6 -2.20 -12.41 -21.89
N LEU A 7 -1.02 -12.25 -22.49
CA LEU A 7 -0.17 -11.06 -22.30
C LEU A 7 -0.86 -9.80 -22.80
N GLU A 8 -1.44 -9.82 -24.00
CA GLU A 8 -2.16 -8.69 -24.58
C GLU A 8 -3.35 -8.28 -23.71
N PHE A 9 -4.16 -9.25 -23.31
CA PHE A 9 -5.27 -9.02 -22.38
C PHE A 9 -4.79 -8.46 -21.04
N ALA A 10 -3.71 -9.02 -20.48
CA ALA A 10 -3.13 -8.53 -19.24
C ALA A 10 -2.65 -7.08 -19.39
N THR A 11 -1.89 -6.76 -20.44
CA THR A 11 -1.38 -5.41 -20.67
C THR A 11 -2.50 -4.41 -20.90
N LEU A 12 -3.53 -4.77 -21.68
CA LEU A 12 -4.67 -3.91 -21.96
C LEU A 12 -5.48 -3.63 -20.69
N THR A 13 -5.78 -4.66 -19.90
CA THR A 13 -6.52 -4.50 -18.65
C THR A 13 -5.76 -3.67 -17.61
N ARG A 14 -4.44 -3.88 -17.48
CA ARG A 14 -3.61 -3.04 -16.58
C ARG A 14 -3.54 -1.60 -17.07
N GLY A 15 -3.30 -1.38 -18.36
CA GLY A 15 -3.26 -0.03 -18.93
C GLY A 15 -4.58 0.71 -18.78
N LEU A 16 -5.70 0.04 -19.04
CA LEU A 16 -7.04 0.59 -18.85
C LEU A 16 -7.31 0.93 -17.38
N SER A 17 -6.89 0.08 -16.44
CA SER A 17 -7.05 0.34 -15.01
C SER A 17 -6.29 1.59 -14.55
N LEU A 18 -5.05 1.77 -15.00
CA LEU A 18 -4.25 2.96 -14.70
C LEU A 18 -4.87 4.21 -15.30
N PHE A 19 -5.36 4.13 -16.54
CA PHE A 19 -6.04 5.24 -17.19
C PHE A 19 -7.32 5.63 -16.45
N LEU A 20 -8.18 4.67 -16.11
CA LEU A 20 -9.39 4.92 -15.33
C LEU A 20 -9.06 5.52 -13.97
N GLN A 21 -8.04 5.01 -13.29
CA GLN A 21 -7.60 5.55 -12.00
C GLN A 21 -7.20 7.02 -12.12
N ALA A 22 -6.37 7.40 -13.10
CA ALA A 22 -5.99 8.80 -13.30
C ALA A 22 -7.20 9.71 -13.62
N VAL A 23 -8.11 9.26 -14.50
CA VAL A 23 -9.32 10.02 -14.86
C VAL A 23 -10.26 10.19 -13.67
N LEU A 24 -10.51 9.12 -12.91
CA LEU A 24 -11.40 9.17 -11.76
C LEU A 24 -10.81 10.00 -10.62
N ASN A 25 -9.49 9.93 -10.40
CA ASN A 25 -8.79 10.76 -9.43
C ASN A 25 -8.87 12.27 -9.78
N ALA A 26 -8.90 12.60 -11.08
CA ALA A 26 -9.10 13.98 -11.52
C ALA A 26 -10.57 14.44 -11.49
N ALA A 27 -11.52 13.51 -11.70
CA ALA A 27 -12.94 13.82 -11.81
C ALA A 27 -13.67 13.85 -10.46
N ILE A 28 -13.24 13.04 -9.49
CA ILE A 28 -13.86 12.90 -8.18
C ILE A 28 -12.99 13.65 -7.16
N PRO A 29 -13.53 14.68 -6.48
CA PRO A 29 -12.82 15.35 -5.40
C PRO A 29 -12.42 14.33 -4.34
N ASP A 30 -11.17 14.41 -3.89
CA ASP A 30 -10.68 13.47 -2.90
C ASP A 30 -11.48 13.59 -1.60
N HIS A 31 -11.87 12.45 -1.06
CA HIS A 31 -12.61 12.44 0.18
C HIS A 31 -11.62 12.59 1.33
N GLU A 32 -11.76 13.64 2.14
CA GLU A 32 -11.01 13.78 3.40
C GLU A 32 -11.46 12.70 4.39
N ALA A 33 -10.85 11.52 4.27
CA ALA A 33 -10.95 10.49 5.28
C ALA A 33 -10.07 10.87 6.48
N ASP A 34 -10.55 10.60 7.70
CA ASP A 34 -9.74 10.65 8.93
C ASP A 34 -8.78 9.44 8.97
N ALA A 35 -7.95 9.35 7.93
CA ALA A 35 -7.03 8.26 7.67
C ALA A 35 -5.60 8.65 8.03
N PHE A 36 -4.70 7.65 8.05
CA PHE A 36 -3.29 7.87 8.32
C PHE A 36 -2.68 8.83 7.29
N VAL A 37 -2.13 9.96 7.76
CA VAL A 37 -1.37 10.91 6.94
C VAL A 37 0.08 10.93 7.44
N PRO A 38 1.07 10.48 6.64
CA PRO A 38 2.45 10.49 7.05
C PRO A 38 3.00 11.92 7.04
N PRO A 39 3.92 12.26 7.96
CA PRO A 39 4.63 13.53 7.92
C PRO A 39 5.58 13.56 6.70
N ARG A 40 5.14 14.19 5.60
CA ARG A 40 5.97 14.42 4.40
C ARG A 40 7.08 15.43 4.77
N THR A 41 8.32 14.95 4.84
CA THR A 41 9.49 15.75 5.26
C THR A 41 10.45 16.02 4.09
N GLU A 42 10.12 15.53 2.90
CA GLU A 42 10.97 15.66 1.72
C GLU A 42 10.68 16.97 0.98
N GLU A 43 11.74 17.58 0.46
CA GLU A 43 11.65 18.78 -0.37
C GLU A 43 10.95 18.43 -1.70
N PRO A 44 9.90 19.16 -2.11
CA PRO A 44 9.13 18.82 -3.30
C PRO A 44 9.98 18.99 -4.56
N LEU A 45 10.06 17.94 -5.38
CA LEU A 45 10.68 17.97 -6.70
C LEU A 45 9.72 18.50 -7.77
N TYR A 46 10.25 19.07 -8.85
CA TYR A 46 9.44 19.62 -9.96
C TYR A 46 8.53 18.58 -10.65
N LEU A 47 8.91 17.31 -10.64
CA LEU A 47 8.11 16.24 -11.23
C LEU A 47 7.08 15.67 -10.26
N ASP A 48 7.17 15.97 -8.96
CA ASP A 48 6.27 15.42 -7.96
C ASP A 48 4.83 15.81 -8.24
N SER A 49 4.57 17.05 -8.67
CA SER A 49 3.21 17.47 -9.04
C SER A 49 2.65 16.70 -10.24
N THR A 50 3.50 16.32 -11.20
CA THR A 50 3.06 15.51 -12.35
C THR A 50 2.80 14.06 -11.96
N VAL A 51 3.66 13.51 -11.10
CA VAL A 51 3.54 12.15 -10.56
C VAL A 51 2.31 12.05 -9.65
N GLU A 52 2.09 13.03 -8.78
CA GLU A 52 0.92 13.10 -7.90
C GLU A 52 -0.38 13.22 -8.72
N TRP A 53 -0.37 14.01 -9.78
CA TRP A 53 -1.55 14.12 -10.65
C TRP A 53 -1.88 12.81 -11.36
N LEU A 54 -0.86 12.10 -11.87
CA LEU A 54 -1.06 10.88 -12.65
C LEU A 54 -1.27 9.63 -11.78
N PHE A 55 -0.53 9.52 -10.68
CA PHE A 55 -0.44 8.32 -9.84
C PHE A 55 -0.82 8.56 -8.37
N GLY A 56 -1.16 9.77 -7.96
CA GLY A 56 -1.54 10.07 -6.57
C GLY A 56 -2.67 9.18 -6.07
N GLY A 57 -3.66 8.88 -6.90
CA GLY A 57 -4.73 7.93 -6.56
C GLY A 57 -4.26 6.49 -6.23
N LEU A 58 -3.08 6.06 -6.70
CA LEU A 58 -2.47 4.78 -6.32
C LEU A 58 -1.76 4.83 -4.97
N SER A 59 -1.31 6.02 -4.57
CA SER A 59 -0.62 6.23 -3.30
C SER A 59 -1.59 6.31 -2.13
N HIS A 60 -2.88 6.50 -2.34
CA HIS A 60 -3.86 6.61 -1.26
C HIS A 60 -4.06 5.31 -0.48
N TRP A 61 -4.58 5.44 0.75
CA TRP A 61 -4.99 4.34 1.62
C TRP A 61 -3.82 3.46 2.09
N ASP A 62 -3.93 2.14 1.90
CA ASP A 62 -2.94 1.18 2.37
C ASP A 62 -1.56 1.37 1.71
N ALA A 63 -1.50 1.95 0.51
CA ALA A 63 -0.24 2.21 -0.18
C ALA A 63 0.62 3.23 0.57
N GLU A 64 0.05 4.37 1.00
CA GLU A 64 0.74 5.38 1.80
C GLU A 64 1.24 4.80 3.13
N HIS A 65 0.40 3.99 3.77
CA HIS A 65 0.72 3.30 5.01
C HIS A 65 1.89 2.31 4.84
N PHE A 66 1.87 1.44 3.81
CA PHE A 66 2.94 0.48 3.57
C PHE A 66 4.24 1.15 3.11
N LEU A 67 4.15 2.21 2.31
CA LEU A 67 5.33 2.98 1.89
C LEU A 67 6.01 3.61 3.11
N PHE A 68 5.24 4.21 4.01
CA PHE A 68 5.76 4.77 5.26
C PHE A 68 6.46 3.72 6.13
N ILE A 69 5.86 2.53 6.27
CA ILE A 69 6.48 1.41 6.99
C ILE A 69 7.77 0.94 6.31
N ALA A 70 7.79 0.89 4.98
CA ALA A 70 8.97 0.47 4.22
C ALA A 70 10.14 1.45 4.38
N GLU A 71 9.85 2.76 4.41
CA GLU A 71 10.87 3.82 4.53
C GLU A 71 11.37 4.00 5.96
N ARG A 72 10.47 4.02 6.95
CA ARG A 72 10.78 4.43 8.33
C ARG A 72 10.67 3.31 9.35
N GLY A 73 10.16 2.15 8.95
CA GLY A 73 9.83 1.05 9.85
C GLY A 73 8.59 1.32 10.69
N TYR A 74 8.35 0.45 11.66
CA TYR A 74 7.21 0.56 12.59
C TYR A 74 7.50 1.60 13.68
N LEU A 75 7.31 2.88 13.35
CA LEU A 75 7.50 3.98 14.29
C LEU A 75 6.31 4.18 15.25
N TYR A 76 5.10 3.86 14.79
CA TYR A 76 3.88 4.03 15.58
C TYR A 76 3.28 2.67 15.93
N GLU A 77 2.92 2.51 17.19
CA GLU A 77 2.36 1.26 17.74
C GLU A 77 1.04 0.85 17.08
N HIS A 78 0.35 1.77 16.41
CA HIS A 78 -0.93 1.52 15.75
C HIS A 78 -0.77 1.24 14.25
N ASN A 79 0.46 1.32 13.70
CA ASN A 79 0.74 1.13 12.28
C ASN A 79 1.23 -0.29 11.95
N PHE A 80 0.53 -1.32 12.40
CA PHE A 80 0.90 -2.70 12.06
C PHE A 80 0.32 -3.11 10.69
N ALA A 81 1.20 -3.40 9.74
CA ALA A 81 0.79 -4.00 8.47
C ALA A 81 0.26 -5.42 8.72
N PHE A 82 -1.04 -5.61 8.46
CA PHE A 82 -1.66 -6.92 8.56
C PHE A 82 -1.43 -7.72 7.28
N PHE A 83 -0.76 -8.87 7.39
CA PHE A 83 -0.55 -9.80 6.29
C PHE A 83 -1.37 -11.08 6.54
N PRO A 84 -2.58 -11.23 5.95
CA PRO A 84 -3.51 -12.31 6.28
C PRO A 84 -2.94 -13.74 6.13
N LEU A 85 -2.00 -13.90 5.20
CA LEU A 85 -1.35 -15.17 4.86
C LEU A 85 0.01 -15.37 5.55
N PHE A 86 0.53 -14.35 6.23
CA PHE A 86 1.75 -14.45 7.02
C PHE A 86 1.40 -14.64 8.49
N ARG A 87 0.70 -15.74 8.80
CA ARG A 87 0.49 -16.14 10.19
C ARG A 87 1.79 -16.78 10.68
N CYS A 88 2.53 -16.08 11.54
CA CYS A 88 3.59 -16.71 12.32
C CYS A 88 2.95 -17.82 13.18
N PRO A 89 3.36 -19.09 13.05
CA PRO A 89 2.89 -20.12 13.96
C PRO A 89 3.26 -19.69 15.40
N PRO A 90 2.39 -19.90 16.39
CA PRO A 90 2.77 -19.67 17.77
C PRO A 90 4.06 -20.43 18.04
N ARG A 91 5.12 -19.72 18.44
CA ARG A 91 6.33 -20.40 18.94
C ARG A 91 5.86 -21.30 20.07
N PRO A 92 6.11 -22.63 20.01
CA PRO A 92 5.80 -23.49 21.15
C PRO A 92 6.51 -22.92 22.37
N GLY A 93 5.70 -22.65 23.40
CA GLY A 93 6.02 -21.76 24.50
C GLY A 93 7.28 -22.14 25.25
N ARG A 94 8.00 -21.11 25.69
CA ARG A 94 8.98 -21.21 26.77
C ARG A 94 8.31 -21.28 28.15
N ASP A 95 6.99 -21.40 28.20
CA ASP A 95 6.19 -21.41 29.41
C ASP A 95 5.83 -22.83 29.88
N ALA A 96 6.23 -23.87 29.14
CA ALA A 96 6.13 -25.27 29.59
C ALA A 96 7.13 -25.64 30.71
N ALA A 97 7.98 -24.70 31.15
CA ALA A 97 8.97 -24.92 32.20
C ALA A 97 8.56 -24.38 33.59
N LEU A 98 7.34 -23.86 33.75
CA LEU A 98 6.86 -23.27 35.01
C LEU A 98 5.52 -23.85 35.49
N ALA A 99 5.32 -25.16 35.35
CA ALA A 99 4.29 -25.86 36.11
C ALA A 99 4.93 -26.36 37.43
N PRO A 100 4.45 -25.95 38.62
CA PRO A 100 4.89 -26.53 39.88
C PRO A 100 4.33 -27.95 40.05
N GLU A 101 5.14 -28.82 40.64
CA GLU A 101 4.79 -30.17 41.12
C GLU A 101 3.72 -30.14 42.22
#